data_AF-A0A811T376-F1
#
_entry.id   AF-A0A811T376-F1
#
_cell.length_a   1.000
_cell.length_b   1.000
_cell.length_c   1.000
_cell.angle_alpha   90.00
_cell.angle_beta   90.00
_cell.angle_gamma   90.00
#
_symmetry.space_group_name_H-M   'P 1'
#
loop_
_entity.id
_entity.type
_entity.pdbx_description
1 polymer ?
#
loop_
_entity_poly.entity_id
_entity_poly.type
_entity_poly.pdbx_seq_one_letter_code
_entity_poly.pdbx_strand_id
1 'polypeptide(L)'
;MEIVEAKVSLPNSFLAATKVRENELDLFIRRSLAVELYRERKLSLGKAAEVAGLRNKWEMLMLLNEKRVPVDYTAEDAKMDLRTLKEVLGR
;
A
#
# COMPACT_ATOMS: atom_id res chain seq x y z
N MET A 1 -1.86 -17.57 -9.64
CA MET A 1 -2.50 -16.74 -8.60
C MET A 1 -3.98 -16.75 -8.89
N GLU A 2 -4.83 -17.06 -7.92
CA GLU A 2 -6.28 -17.00 -8.12
C GLU A 2 -6.71 -15.53 -8.10
N ILE A 3 -7.57 -15.16 -9.04
CA ILE A 3 -8.05 -13.78 -9.21
C ILE A 3 -9.50 -13.73 -8.77
N VAL A 4 -9.84 -12.72 -7.98
CA VAL A 4 -11.23 -12.38 -7.62
C VAL A 4 -11.59 -11.08 -8.34
N GLU A 5 -12.65 -11.12 -9.14
CA GLU A 5 -13.17 -9.94 -9.84
C GLU A 5 -14.38 -9.35 -9.11
N ALA A 6 -14.43 -8.02 -9.01
CA ALA A 6 -15.55 -7.29 -8.45
C ALA A 6 -15.95 -6.14 -9.40
N LYS A 7 -17.26 -5.93 -9.59
CA LYS A 7 -17.80 -4.81 -10.36
C LYS A 7 -18.24 -3.68 -9.43
N VAL A 8 -17.82 -2.45 -9.73
CA VAL A 8 -18.21 -1.25 -8.98
C VAL A 8 -18.85 -0.27 -9.94
N SER A 9 -20.07 0.18 -9.61
CA SER A 9 -20.76 1.24 -10.35
C SER A 9 -20.36 2.60 -9.80
N LEU A 10 -19.79 3.46 -10.64
CA LEU A 10 -19.36 4.80 -10.28
C LEU A 10 -20.19 5.86 -11.03
N PRO A 11 -20.32 7.08 -10.50
CA PRO A 11 -20.94 8.18 -11.24
C PRO A 11 -20.21 8.45 -12.56
N ASN A 12 -20.94 8.82 -13.61
CA ASN A 12 -20.34 9.16 -14.92
C ASN A 12 -19.34 10.33 -14.84
N SER A 13 -19.47 11.19 -13.81
CA SER A 13 -18.55 12.29 -13.55
C SER A 13 -17.24 11.86 -12.89
N PHE A 14 -17.08 10.60 -12.48
CA PHE A 14 -15.94 10.13 -11.71
C PHE A 14 -14.61 10.30 -12.47
N LEU A 15 -14.56 9.91 -13.74
CA LEU A 15 -13.35 10.07 -14.56
C LEU A 15 -12.95 11.54 -14.69
N ALA A 16 -13.93 12.43 -14.89
CA ALA A 16 -13.70 13.87 -14.96
C ALA A 16 -13.21 14.45 -13.61
N ALA A 17 -13.82 14.03 -12.49
CA ALA A 17 -13.45 14.50 -11.16
C ALA A 17 -12.06 14.03 -10.71
N THR A 18 -11.67 12.81 -11.10
CA THR A 18 -10.38 12.21 -10.76
C THR A 18 -9.28 12.53 -11.75
N LYS A 19 -9.62 13.02 -12.96
CA LYS A 19 -8.71 13.21 -14.10
C LYS A 19 -7.99 11.92 -14.51
N VAL A 20 -8.64 10.78 -14.31
CA VAL A 20 -8.13 9.46 -14.66
C VAL A 20 -8.71 9.04 -16.00
N ARG A 21 -7.89 8.43 -16.86
CA ARG A 21 -8.35 7.85 -18.12
C ARG A 21 -8.97 6.48 -17.89
N GLU A 22 -9.92 6.09 -18.73
CA GLU A 22 -10.64 4.82 -18.58
C GLU A 22 -9.70 3.60 -18.58
N ASN A 23 -8.65 3.61 -19.39
CA ASN A 23 -7.64 2.55 -19.44
C ASN A 23 -6.71 2.49 -18.21
N GLU A 24 -6.76 3.50 -17.33
CA GLU A 24 -5.99 3.57 -16.08
C GLU A 24 -6.88 3.32 -14.85
N LEU A 25 -8.20 3.17 -15.04
CA LEU A 25 -9.18 3.12 -13.97
C LEU A 25 -8.96 1.93 -13.03
N ASP A 26 -8.69 0.73 -13.57
CA ASP A 26 -8.40 -0.47 -12.77
C ASP A 26 -7.21 -0.22 -11.83
N LEU A 27 -6.09 0.23 -12.40
CA LEU A 27 -4.87 0.48 -11.64
C LEU A 27 -5.08 1.57 -10.58
N PHE A 28 -5.82 2.63 -10.93
CA PHE A 28 -6.16 3.71 -10.02
C PHE A 28 -6.99 3.21 -8.83
N ILE A 29 -8.04 2.42 -9.09
CA ILE A 29 -8.90 1.86 -8.04
C ILE A 29 -8.11 0.91 -7.15
N ARG A 30 -7.35 -0.02 -7.74
CA ARG A 30 -6.54 -1.00 -7.01
C ARG A 30 -5.52 -0.34 -6.08
N ARG A 31 -4.79 0.68 -6.58
CA ARG A 31 -3.82 1.42 -5.77
C ARG A 31 -4.48 2.21 -4.66
N SER A 32 -5.59 2.89 -4.95
CA SER A 32 -6.34 3.65 -3.95
C SER A 32 -6.86 2.72 -2.85
N LEU A 33 -7.45 1.58 -3.22
CA LEU A 33 -7.93 0.57 -2.29
C LEU A 33 -6.80 -0.03 -1.44
N ALA A 34 -5.66 -0.39 -2.05
CA ALA A 34 -4.52 -0.96 -1.33
C ALA A 34 -3.95 -0.01 -0.27
N VAL A 35 -3.82 1.27 -0.62
CA VAL A 35 -3.31 2.31 0.30
C VAL A 35 -4.26 2.48 1.49
N GLU A 36 -5.56 2.55 1.23
CA GLU A 36 -6.57 2.72 2.26
C GLU A 36 -6.67 1.50 3.19
N LEU A 37 -6.69 0.29 2.64
CA LEU A 37 -6.74 -0.92 3.45
C LEU A 37 -5.44 -1.17 4.24
N TYR A 38 -4.28 -0.72 3.73
CA TYR A 38 -3.05 -0.71 4.52
C TYR A 38 -3.16 0.29 5.68
N ARG A 39 -3.64 1.51 5.42
CA ARG A 39 -3.84 2.56 6.44
C ARG A 39 -4.77 2.10 7.56
N GLU A 40 -5.82 1.36 7.22
CA GLU A 40 -6.76 0.75 8.18
C GLU A 40 -6.21 -0.52 8.86
N ARG A 41 -4.95 -0.90 8.60
CA ARG A 41 -4.30 -2.15 9.05
C ARG A 41 -5.06 -3.43 8.68
N LYS A 42 -5.89 -3.39 7.63
CA LYS A 42 -6.59 -4.57 7.09
C LYS A 42 -5.69 -5.40 6.18
N LEU A 43 -4.73 -4.77 5.52
CA LEU A 43 -3.73 -5.46 4.69
C LEU A 43 -2.33 -5.26 5.25
N SER A 44 -1.54 -6.34 5.25
CA SER A 44 -0.09 -6.24 5.43
C SER A 44 0.54 -5.52 4.24
N LEU A 45 1.76 -5.00 4.41
CA LEU A 45 2.51 -4.33 3.33
C LEU A 45 2.64 -5.21 2.08
N GLY A 46 2.86 -6.52 2.27
CA GLY A 46 2.96 -7.48 1.17
C GLY A 46 1.63 -7.67 0.43
N LYS A 47 0.52 -7.82 1.17
CA LYS A 47 -0.79 -8.00 0.54
C LYS A 47 -1.28 -6.72 -0.13
N ALA A 48 -0.99 -5.55 0.44
CA ALA A 48 -1.26 -4.26 -0.18
C ALA A 48 -0.47 -4.09 -1.50
N ALA A 49 0.80 -4.52 -1.55
CA ALA A 49 1.59 -4.52 -2.78
C ALA A 49 0.95 -5.40 -3.88
N GLU A 50 0.50 -6.60 -3.50
CA GLU A 50 -0.20 -7.53 -4.41
C GLU A 50 -1.49 -6.91 -4.94
N VAL A 51 -2.32 -6.33 -4.06
CA VAL A 51 -3.57 -5.64 -4.45
C VAL A 51 -3.27 -4.46 -5.37
N ALA A 52 -2.24 -3.66 -5.08
CA ALA A 52 -1.83 -2.51 -5.90
C ALA A 52 -1.20 -2.88 -7.25
N GLY A 53 -0.94 -4.17 -7.51
CA GLY A 53 -0.28 -4.65 -8.74
C GLY A 53 1.20 -4.30 -8.79
N LEU A 54 1.85 -4.23 -7.64
CA LEU A 54 3.26 -3.88 -7.50
C LEU A 54 4.13 -5.14 -7.40
N ARG A 55 5.37 -5.04 -7.86
CA ARG A 55 6.28 -6.19 -7.97
C ARG A 55 6.80 -6.65 -6.61
N ASN A 56 6.86 -5.75 -5.64
CA ASN A 56 7.44 -6.01 -4.32
C ASN A 56 7.00 -4.99 -3.27
N LYS A 57 7.39 -5.24 -2.01
CA LYS A 57 7.10 -4.37 -0.86
C LYS A 57 7.73 -2.97 -0.99
N TRP A 58 8.87 -2.83 -1.66
CA TRP A 58 9.55 -1.54 -1.83
C TRP A 58 8.73 -0.58 -2.69
N GLU A 59 8.16 -1.05 -3.79
CA GLU A 59 7.26 -0.23 -4.60
C GLU A 59 6.01 0.20 -3.81
N MET A 60 5.51 -0.66 -2.92
CA MET A 60 4.39 -0.28 -2.04
C MET A 60 4.80 0.82 -1.06
N LEU A 61 6.00 0.76 -0.48
CA LEU A 61 6.52 1.84 0.37
C LEU A 61 6.63 3.17 -0.39
N MET A 62 7.07 3.13 -1.66
CA MET A 62 7.10 4.32 -2.51
C MET A 62 5.69 4.89 -2.74
N LEU A 63 4.71 4.04 -3.04
CA LEU A 63 3.32 4.44 -3.22
C LEU A 63 2.73 5.05 -1.93
N LEU A 64 2.99 4.43 -0.77
CA LEU A 64 2.56 4.97 0.53
C LEU A 64 3.18 6.35 0.80
N ASN A 65 4.47 6.52 0.49
CA ASN A 65 5.16 7.80 0.63
C ASN A 65 4.57 8.88 -0.29
N GLU A 66 4.30 8.56 -1.57
CA GLU A 66 3.63 9.47 -2.50
C GLU A 66 2.24 9.91 -1.99
N LYS A 67 1.52 9.00 -1.34
CA LYS A 67 0.20 9.24 -0.74
C LYS A 67 0.25 9.80 0.68
N ARG A 68 1.45 10.06 1.22
CA ARG A 68 1.68 10.54 2.60
C ARG A 68 1.03 9.67 3.66
N VAL A 69 0.99 8.36 3.42
CA VAL A 69 0.54 7.38 4.41
C VAL A 69 1.77 6.92 5.20
N PRO A 70 1.82 7.17 6.51
CA PRO A 70 2.94 6.73 7.33
C PRO A 70 2.98 5.20 7.37
N VAL A 71 4.19 4.66 7.32
CA VAL A 71 4.43 3.25 7.62
C VAL A 71 4.15 3.01 9.10
N ASP A 72 3.65 1.82 9.42
CA ASP A 72 3.51 1.34 10.79
C ASP A 72 4.88 0.98 11.37
N TYR A 73 5.70 2.01 11.62
CA TYR A 73 7.02 1.92 12.22
C TYR A 73 7.10 2.91 13.37
N THR A 74 7.18 2.38 14.58
CA THR A 74 7.13 3.15 15.82
C THR A 74 8.53 3.39 16.38
N ALA A 75 8.63 4.30 17.35
CA ALA A 75 9.87 4.48 18.11
C ALA A 75 10.26 3.21 18.89
N GLU A 76 9.27 2.42 19.31
CA GLU A 76 9.45 1.14 19.99
C GLU A 76 10.06 0.08 19.07
N ASP A 77 9.63 0.04 17.81
CA ASP A 77 10.22 -0.82 16.77
C ASP A 77 11.70 -0.45 16.56
N ALA A 78 12.00 0.85 16.43
CA ALA A 78 13.38 1.32 16.29
C ALA A 78 14.26 0.97 17.52
N LYS A 79 13.71 1.08 18.74
CA LYS A 79 14.41 0.67 19.96
C LYS A 79 14.67 -0.84 19.97
N MET A 80 13.73 -1.64 19.46
CA MET A 80 13.84 -3.10 19.38
C MET A 80 14.89 -3.51 18.37
N ASP A 81 14.88 -2.91 17.18
CA ASP A 81 15.92 -3.12 16.16
C ASP A 81 17.32 -2.79 16.71
N LEU A 82 17.44 -1.68 17.45
CA LEU A 82 18.70 -1.31 18.10
C LEU A 82 19.14 -2.33 19.16
N ARG A 83 18.21 -2.91 19.93
CA ARG A 83 18.54 -3.98 20.89
C ARG A 83 19.05 -5.22 20.17
N THR A 84 18.34 -5.67 19.13
CA THR A 84 18.76 -6.80 18.29
C THR A 84 20.16 -6.58 17.73
N LEU A 85 20.47 -5.37 17.24
CA LEU A 85 21.81 -5.04 16.74
C LEU A 85 22.90 -5.18 17.80
N LYS A 86 22.65 -4.73 19.05
CA LYS A 86 23.62 -4.86 20.15
C LYS A 86 23.88 -6.32 20.51
N GLU A 87 22.83 -7.14 20.56
CA GLU A 87 22.92 -8.57 20.87
C GLU A 87 23.70 -9.33 19.80
N VAL A 88 23.41 -9.07 18.52
CA VAL A 88 24.00 -9.81 17.39
C VAL A 88 25.43 -9.34 17.08
N LEU A 89 25.75 -8.06 17.28
CA LEU A 89 27.07 -7.50 16.96
C LEU A 89 28.05 -7.50 18.14
N GLY A 90 27.67 -8.04 19.31
CA GLY A 90 28.59 -8.30 20.43
C GLY A 90 29.41 -7.08 20.86
N ARG A 91 28.77 -5.93 21.07
CA ARG A 91 29.36 -4.76 21.74
C ARG A 91 28.68 -4.49 23.06
#